data_AF-A0A7C5ME40-F1
#
_entry.id   AF-A0A7C5ME40-F1
#
_cell.length_a   1.000
_cell.length_b   1.000
_cell.length_c   1.000
_cell.angle_alpha   90.00
_cell.angle_beta   90.00
_cell.angle_gamma   90.00
#
_symmetry.space_group_name_H-M   'P 1'
#
loop_
_entity.id
_entity.type
_entity.pdbx_description
1 polymer ?
#
loop_
_entity_poly.entity_id
_entity_poly.type
_entity_poly.pdbx_seq_one_letter_code
_entity_poly.pdbx_strand_id
1 'polypeptide(L)'
;IQVPDPSKVCYVTQTTLSLDETRAIVERLKERFPAIRGPAADDICYATQNRQQAVKAAAAAGCDLLLVVGSRNSSNSRRLVEVSQSHGVPAHLVDDASEIDPAWLAGVSTVAVTAGASAPENLVQELLERLRSLGFDNLRELEVKEEDIWFQLPAELVHLSAGNSLPVRA
;
A
#
# COMPACT_ATOMS: atom_id res chain seq x y z
N ILE A 1 -11.36 26.50 -6.44
CA ILE A 1 -10.22 27.06 -5.66
C ILE A 1 -9.76 28.36 -6.31
N GLN A 2 -9.96 29.50 -5.64
CA GLN A 2 -9.33 30.77 -6.02
C GLN A 2 -8.12 30.97 -5.10
N VAL A 3 -6.97 31.32 -5.67
CA VAL A 3 -5.73 31.60 -4.93
C VAL A 3 -5.32 33.06 -5.15
N PRO A 4 -4.63 33.70 -4.19
CA PRO A 4 -4.23 35.11 -4.33
C PRO A 4 -3.31 35.39 -5.53
N ASP A 5 -2.40 34.47 -5.85
CA ASP A 5 -1.48 34.58 -6.98
C ASP A 5 -1.33 33.22 -7.70
N PRO A 6 -1.97 33.03 -8.87
CA PRO A 6 -1.87 31.80 -9.66
C PRO A 6 -0.46 31.44 -10.14
N SER A 7 0.49 32.39 -10.11
CA SER A 7 1.88 32.16 -10.49
C SER A 7 2.76 31.63 -9.35
N LYS A 8 2.26 31.67 -8.11
CA LYS A 8 2.99 31.27 -6.89
C LYS A 8 2.25 30.15 -6.16
N VAL A 9 2.04 29.05 -6.86
CA VAL A 9 1.39 27.85 -6.31
C VAL A 9 2.40 26.71 -6.26
N CYS A 10 2.44 26.00 -5.14
CA CYS A 10 3.15 24.74 -5.00
C CYS A 10 2.16 23.66 -4.53
N TYR A 11 2.43 22.39 -4.87
CA TYR A 11 1.70 21.26 -4.29
C TYR A 11 2.67 20.28 -3.64
N VAL A 12 2.14 19.57 -2.65
CA VAL A 12 2.72 18.37 -2.03
C VAL A 12 1.62 17.32 -1.95
N THR A 13 2.00 16.05 -1.90
CA THR A 13 1.05 14.93 -1.84
C THR A 13 1.25 14.11 -0.57
N GLN A 14 0.17 13.47 -0.12
CA GLN A 14 0.25 12.52 0.99
C GLN A 14 0.90 11.21 0.51
N THR A 15 1.73 10.60 1.35
CA THR A 15 2.59 9.46 0.99
C THR A 15 1.83 8.17 0.63
N THR A 16 0.55 8.06 0.98
CA THR A 16 -0.28 6.84 0.89
C THR A 16 -1.45 6.96 -0.09
N LEU A 17 -1.43 7.96 -0.99
CA LEU A 17 -2.45 8.14 -2.03
C LEU A 17 -2.34 7.11 -3.16
N SER A 18 -3.38 7.01 -3.99
CA SER A 18 -3.35 6.19 -5.22
C SER A 18 -2.50 6.93 -6.23
N LEU A 19 -1.61 6.19 -6.86
CA LEU A 19 -0.77 6.72 -7.93
C LEU A 19 -1.62 7.30 -9.07
N ASP A 20 -2.71 6.63 -9.45
CA ASP A 20 -3.49 7.00 -10.63
C ASP A 20 -4.36 8.22 -10.36
N GLU A 21 -5.03 8.26 -9.21
CA GLU A 21 -5.84 9.42 -8.82
C GLU A 21 -4.98 10.65 -8.57
N THR A 22 -3.84 10.50 -7.88
CA THR A 22 -2.91 11.61 -7.67
C THR A 22 -2.39 12.14 -9.00
N ARG A 23 -2.05 11.27 -9.95
CA ARG A 23 -1.64 11.71 -11.31
C ARG A 23 -2.74 12.52 -11.98
N ALA A 24 -3.98 12.03 -11.99
CA ALA A 24 -5.10 12.73 -12.60
C ALA A 24 -5.38 14.10 -11.93
N ILE A 25 -5.29 14.19 -10.60
CA ILE A 25 -5.45 15.45 -9.87
C ILE A 25 -4.31 16.42 -10.21
N VAL A 26 -3.07 15.95 -10.23
CA VAL A 26 -1.89 16.77 -10.56
C VAL A 26 -1.98 17.30 -11.98
N GLU A 27 -2.44 16.50 -12.95
CA GLU A 27 -2.69 16.96 -14.33
C GLU A 27 -3.70 18.11 -14.36
N ARG A 28 -4.83 17.97 -13.65
CA ARG A 28 -5.83 19.04 -13.55
C ARG A 28 -5.32 20.28 -12.82
N LEU A 29 -4.44 20.12 -11.83
CA LEU A 29 -3.78 21.24 -11.17
C LEU A 29 -2.84 21.97 -12.12
N LYS A 30 -2.08 21.24 -12.96
CA LYS A 30 -1.18 21.83 -13.98
C LYS A 30 -1.95 22.56 -15.08
N GLU A 31 -3.08 22.02 -15.53
CA GLU A 31 -3.98 22.71 -16.47
C GLU A 31 -4.51 24.03 -15.88
N ARG A 32 -4.91 24.01 -14.61
CA ARG A 32 -5.47 25.19 -13.93
C ARG A 32 -4.41 26.23 -13.56
N PHE A 33 -3.24 25.78 -13.15
CA PHE A 33 -2.12 26.60 -12.68
C PHE A 33 -0.85 26.23 -13.45
N PRO A 34 -0.64 26.76 -14.66
CA PRO A 34 0.50 26.37 -15.51
C PRO A 34 1.89 26.62 -14.90
N ALA A 35 1.99 27.54 -13.93
CA ALA A 35 3.22 27.85 -13.20
C ALA A 35 3.40 27.07 -11.89
N ILE A 36 2.50 26.12 -11.58
CA ILE A 36 2.54 25.35 -10.33
C ILE A 36 3.84 24.55 -10.23
N ARG A 37 4.45 24.54 -9.04
CA ARG A 37 5.63 23.73 -8.75
C ARG A 37 5.28 22.51 -7.90
N GLY A 38 5.75 21.35 -8.33
CA GLY A 38 5.69 20.12 -7.55
C GLY A 38 7.02 19.81 -6.86
N PRO A 39 7.06 18.73 -6.06
CA PRO A 39 8.30 18.21 -5.51
C PRO A 39 9.23 17.70 -6.62
N ALA A 40 10.54 17.63 -6.33
CA ALA A 40 11.55 17.13 -7.29
C ALA A 40 11.43 15.62 -7.58
N ALA A 41 10.87 14.88 -6.62
CA ALA A 41 10.48 13.47 -6.73
C ALA A 41 9.05 13.33 -6.18
N ASP A 42 8.30 12.31 -6.61
CA ASP A 42 6.95 12.06 -6.07
C ASP A 42 6.97 11.93 -4.54
N ASP A 43 6.05 12.59 -3.84
CA ASP A 43 5.95 12.45 -2.36
C ASP A 43 5.26 11.14 -1.95
N ILE A 44 4.66 10.40 -2.90
CA ILE A 44 4.15 9.04 -2.62
C ILE A 44 5.35 8.13 -2.39
N CYS A 45 5.43 7.52 -1.20
CA CYS A 45 6.61 6.75 -0.81
C CYS A 45 6.72 5.45 -1.64
N TYR A 46 7.94 4.94 -1.78
CA TYR A 46 8.23 3.73 -2.56
C TYR A 46 7.35 2.54 -2.13
N ALA A 47 7.12 2.37 -0.83
CA ALA A 47 6.36 1.25 -0.27
C ALA A 47 4.89 1.26 -0.75
N THR A 48 4.28 2.44 -0.83
CA THR A 48 2.94 2.63 -1.40
C THR A 48 2.95 2.30 -2.89
N GLN A 49 3.94 2.82 -3.63
CA GLN A 49 4.02 2.62 -5.08
C GLN A 49 4.17 1.15 -5.46
N ASN A 50 5.12 0.47 -4.82
CA ASN A 50 5.46 -0.91 -5.10
C ASN A 50 4.29 -1.85 -4.78
N ARG A 51 3.60 -1.65 -3.65
CA ARG A 51 2.42 -2.46 -3.29
C ARG A 51 1.24 -2.24 -4.24
N GLN A 52 0.99 -0.99 -4.66
CA GLN A 52 -0.04 -0.75 -5.68
C GLN A 52 0.35 -1.40 -7.01
N GLN A 53 1.62 -1.34 -7.43
CA GLN A 53 2.09 -2.03 -8.63
C GLN A 53 1.92 -3.56 -8.53
N ALA A 54 2.19 -4.15 -7.36
CA ALA A 54 1.95 -5.57 -7.09
C ALA A 54 0.48 -5.95 -7.24
N VAL A 55 -0.45 -5.15 -6.69
CA VAL A 55 -1.90 -5.33 -6.87
C VAL A 55 -2.28 -5.27 -8.35
N LYS A 56 -1.76 -4.29 -9.10
CA LYS A 56 -2.04 -4.16 -10.54
C LYS A 56 -1.51 -5.34 -11.34
N ALA A 57 -0.32 -5.84 -11.00
CA ALA A 57 0.26 -7.01 -11.64
C ALA A 57 -0.56 -8.28 -11.34
N ALA A 58 -1.02 -8.47 -10.10
CA ALA A 58 -1.88 -9.58 -9.73
C ALA A 58 -3.22 -9.54 -10.50
N ALA A 59 -3.83 -8.35 -10.61
CA ALA A 59 -5.05 -8.17 -11.39
C ALA A 59 -4.82 -8.46 -12.89
N ALA A 60 -3.70 -7.97 -13.46
CA ALA A 60 -3.34 -8.24 -14.86
C ALA A 60 -3.02 -9.72 -15.13
N ALA A 61 -2.55 -10.47 -14.12
CA ALA A 61 -2.33 -11.90 -14.19
C ALA A 61 -3.64 -12.73 -14.13
N GLY A 62 -4.79 -12.08 -13.89
CA GLY A 62 -6.12 -12.71 -13.97
C GLY A 62 -6.55 -13.42 -12.68
N CYS A 63 -6.27 -12.85 -11.50
CA CYS A 63 -6.90 -13.34 -10.27
C CYS A 63 -8.40 -12.99 -10.24
N ASP A 64 -9.21 -13.87 -9.63
CA ASP A 64 -10.67 -13.67 -9.54
C ASP A 64 -11.06 -12.86 -8.30
N LEU A 65 -10.24 -12.92 -7.26
CA LEU A 65 -10.43 -12.23 -5.99
C LEU A 65 -9.10 -11.75 -5.43
N LEU A 66 -9.09 -10.58 -4.79
CA LEU A 66 -7.93 -10.08 -4.05
C LEU A 66 -8.27 -9.82 -2.58
N LEU A 67 -7.50 -10.41 -1.68
CA LEU A 67 -7.61 -10.17 -0.23
C LEU A 67 -6.44 -9.30 0.22
N VAL A 68 -6.76 -8.19 0.89
CA VAL A 68 -5.78 -7.30 1.50
C VAL A 68 -5.81 -7.50 3.00
N VAL A 69 -4.68 -7.90 3.59
CA VAL A 69 -4.51 -7.93 5.04
C VAL A 69 -4.20 -6.52 5.55
N GLY A 70 -4.97 -6.04 6.50
CA GLY A 70 -4.67 -4.83 7.24
C GLY A 70 -5.90 -4.12 7.79
N SER A 71 -5.64 -3.13 8.62
CA SER A 71 -6.70 -2.49 9.39
C SER A 71 -7.61 -1.57 8.58
N ARG A 72 -8.90 -1.56 8.95
CA ARG A 72 -9.90 -0.64 8.38
C ARG A 72 -9.57 0.84 8.59
N ASN A 73 -8.66 1.19 9.50
CA ASN A 73 -8.19 2.56 9.70
C ASN A 73 -6.95 2.91 8.85
N SER A 74 -6.32 1.95 8.18
CA SER A 74 -5.13 2.16 7.33
C SER A 74 -5.48 2.70 5.94
N SER A 75 -5.00 3.91 5.63
CA SER A 75 -5.16 4.51 4.30
C SER A 75 -4.50 3.68 3.20
N ASN A 76 -3.28 3.19 3.45
CA ASN A 76 -2.57 2.39 2.46
C ASN A 76 -3.31 1.07 2.17
N SER A 77 -3.81 0.38 3.19
CA SER A 77 -4.51 -0.90 3.00
C SER A 77 -5.80 -0.73 2.22
N ARG A 78 -6.62 0.28 2.54
CA ARG A 78 -7.82 0.61 1.76
C ARG A 78 -7.48 0.94 0.30
N ARG A 79 -6.36 1.63 0.09
CA ARG A 79 -5.94 2.00 -1.26
C ARG A 79 -5.61 0.79 -2.13
N LEU A 80 -5.08 -0.28 -1.56
CA LEU A 80 -4.84 -1.52 -2.31
C LEU A 80 -6.16 -2.16 -2.77
N VAL A 81 -7.21 -2.14 -1.92
CA VAL A 81 -8.55 -2.60 -2.30
C VAL A 81 -9.13 -1.75 -3.43
N GLU A 82 -9.07 -0.43 -3.31
CA GLU A 82 -9.56 0.50 -4.33
C GLU A 82 -8.84 0.32 -5.67
N VAL A 83 -7.51 0.12 -5.63
CA VAL A 83 -6.70 -0.13 -6.85
C VAL A 83 -7.14 -1.43 -7.52
N SER A 84 -7.32 -2.51 -6.76
CA SER A 84 -7.81 -3.80 -7.31
C SER A 84 -9.18 -3.63 -7.98
N GLN A 85 -10.11 -2.99 -7.30
CA GLN A 85 -11.47 -2.76 -7.80
C GLN A 85 -11.47 -1.87 -9.06
N SER A 86 -10.60 -0.87 -9.11
CA SER A 86 -10.42 -0.02 -10.31
C SER A 86 -9.88 -0.77 -11.52
N HIS A 87 -9.34 -1.98 -11.31
CA HIS A 87 -8.84 -2.88 -12.36
C HIS A 87 -9.75 -4.09 -12.56
N GLY A 88 -10.99 -4.04 -12.05
CA GLY A 88 -12.02 -5.04 -12.33
C GLY A 88 -11.95 -6.31 -11.49
N VAL A 89 -11.06 -6.38 -10.50
CA VAL A 89 -10.94 -7.52 -9.59
C VAL A 89 -11.62 -7.20 -8.25
N PRO A 90 -12.66 -7.96 -7.85
CA PRO A 90 -13.25 -7.87 -6.52
C PRO A 90 -12.19 -7.96 -5.44
N ALA A 91 -12.29 -7.11 -4.42
CA ALA A 91 -11.32 -7.10 -3.34
C ALA A 91 -11.94 -6.79 -1.99
N HIS A 92 -11.39 -7.42 -0.95
CA HIS A 92 -11.82 -7.25 0.43
C HIS A 92 -10.62 -6.93 1.34
N LEU A 93 -10.85 -6.00 2.28
CA LEU A 93 -9.93 -5.71 3.36
C LEU A 93 -10.31 -6.60 4.56
N VAL A 94 -9.34 -7.36 5.06
CA VAL A 94 -9.51 -8.23 6.23
C VAL A 94 -8.47 -7.90 7.29
N ASP A 95 -8.90 -7.81 8.55
CA ASP A 95 -8.01 -7.63 9.70
C ASP A 95 -7.21 -8.92 9.97
N ASP A 96 -7.86 -10.09 9.85
CA ASP A 96 -7.24 -11.41 10.03
C ASP A 96 -8.00 -12.51 9.25
N ALA A 97 -7.53 -13.76 9.37
CA ALA A 97 -8.07 -14.90 8.64
C ALA A 97 -9.52 -15.27 9.01
N SER A 98 -10.02 -14.84 10.19
CA SER A 98 -11.38 -15.11 10.63
C SER A 98 -12.43 -14.28 9.89
N GLU A 99 -12.03 -13.15 9.29
CA GLU A 99 -12.92 -12.28 8.52
C GLU A 99 -13.19 -12.80 7.09
N ILE A 100 -12.54 -13.88 6.65
CA ILE A 100 -12.85 -14.49 5.35
C ILE A 100 -14.29 -15.00 5.36
N ASP A 101 -15.15 -14.36 4.56
CA ASP A 101 -16.49 -14.88 4.25
C ASP A 101 -16.38 -15.93 3.12
N PRO A 102 -16.80 -17.19 3.35
CA PRO A 102 -16.82 -18.22 2.32
C PRO A 102 -17.61 -17.84 1.06
N ALA A 103 -18.60 -16.94 1.18
CA ALA A 103 -19.37 -16.46 0.04
C ALA A 103 -18.49 -15.71 -0.99
N TRP A 104 -17.41 -15.06 -0.57
CA TRP A 104 -16.48 -14.38 -1.48
C TRP A 104 -15.69 -15.35 -2.35
N LEU A 105 -15.56 -16.60 -1.91
CA LEU A 105 -14.79 -17.65 -2.59
C LEU A 105 -15.66 -18.48 -3.55
N ALA A 106 -16.98 -18.24 -3.60
CA ALA A 106 -17.87 -18.98 -4.49
C ALA A 106 -17.54 -18.69 -5.96
N GLY A 107 -17.08 -19.72 -6.68
CA GLY A 107 -16.69 -19.61 -8.10
C GLY A 107 -15.30 -18.99 -8.33
N VAL A 108 -14.54 -18.72 -7.28
CA VAL A 108 -13.16 -18.21 -7.35
C VAL A 108 -12.20 -19.36 -7.53
N SER A 109 -11.34 -19.28 -8.56
CA SER A 109 -10.27 -20.25 -8.82
C SER A 109 -8.91 -19.72 -8.35
N THR A 110 -8.70 -18.40 -8.41
CA THR A 110 -7.43 -17.76 -8.04
C THR A 110 -7.67 -16.60 -7.07
N VAL A 111 -7.09 -16.69 -5.87
CA VAL A 111 -7.06 -15.62 -4.87
C VAL A 111 -5.67 -15.00 -4.84
N ALA A 112 -5.58 -13.69 -5.08
CA ALA A 112 -4.39 -12.91 -4.79
C ALA A 112 -4.42 -12.43 -3.33
N VAL A 113 -3.29 -12.53 -2.64
CA VAL A 113 -3.13 -12.04 -1.27
C VAL A 113 -2.06 -10.95 -1.26
N THR A 114 -2.35 -9.84 -0.61
CA THR A 114 -1.37 -8.79 -0.33
C THR A 114 -1.59 -8.23 1.07
N ALA A 115 -0.66 -7.41 1.55
CA ALA A 115 -0.73 -6.81 2.86
C ALA A 115 -0.47 -5.30 2.79
N GLY A 116 -1.14 -4.54 3.66
CA GLY A 116 -0.79 -3.15 3.90
C GLY A 116 0.59 -3.03 4.56
N ALA A 117 1.25 -1.88 4.43
CA ALA A 117 2.60 -1.67 4.98
C ALA A 117 2.71 -1.86 6.51
N SER A 118 1.60 -1.80 7.24
CA SER A 118 1.54 -1.96 8.69
C SER A 118 1.03 -3.32 9.15
N ALA A 119 0.72 -4.24 8.23
CA ALA A 119 0.20 -5.56 8.58
C ALA A 119 1.37 -6.51 8.94
N PRO A 120 1.33 -7.16 10.13
CA PRO A 120 2.30 -8.17 10.51
C PRO A 120 2.31 -9.39 9.57
N GLU A 121 3.50 -9.94 9.33
CA GLU A 121 3.70 -11.11 8.46
C GLU A 121 2.91 -12.34 8.94
N ASN A 122 2.79 -12.55 10.25
CA ASN A 122 2.04 -13.70 10.78
C ASN A 122 0.57 -13.70 10.35
N LEU A 123 -0.06 -12.54 10.22
CA LEU A 123 -1.45 -12.45 9.76
C LEU A 123 -1.60 -12.86 8.29
N VAL A 124 -0.58 -12.57 7.47
CA VAL A 124 -0.54 -13.04 6.08
C VAL A 124 -0.41 -14.55 6.04
N GLN A 125 0.48 -15.12 6.86
CA GLN A 125 0.66 -16.58 6.93
C GLN A 125 -0.61 -17.30 7.41
N GLU A 126 -1.27 -16.79 8.46
CA GLU A 126 -2.55 -17.31 8.96
C GLU A 126 -3.65 -17.27 7.88
N LEU A 127 -3.71 -16.19 7.09
CA LEU A 127 -4.63 -16.07 5.95
C LEU A 127 -4.34 -17.13 4.88
N LEU A 128 -3.08 -17.33 4.53
CA LEU A 128 -2.65 -18.34 3.55
C LEU A 128 -3.00 -19.75 4.03
N GLU A 129 -2.78 -20.07 5.31
CA GLU A 129 -3.18 -21.35 5.90
C GLU A 129 -4.70 -21.55 5.85
N ARG A 130 -5.47 -20.51 6.15
CA ARG A 130 -6.93 -20.55 6.03
C ARG A 130 -7.37 -20.82 4.60
N LEU A 131 -6.81 -20.12 3.61
CA LEU A 131 -7.10 -20.34 2.19
C LEU A 131 -6.73 -21.77 1.75
N ARG A 132 -5.61 -22.32 2.21
CA ARG A 132 -5.25 -23.73 1.97
C ARG A 132 -6.30 -24.69 2.51
N SER A 133 -6.79 -24.47 3.73
CA SER A 133 -7.87 -25.30 4.30
C SER A 133 -9.20 -25.21 3.54
N LEU A 134 -9.39 -24.14 2.77
CA LEU A 134 -10.56 -23.89 1.91
C LEU A 134 -10.37 -24.36 0.47
N GLY A 135 -9.24 -25.03 0.16
CA GLY A 135 -8.98 -25.65 -1.14
C GLY A 135 -8.02 -24.88 -2.07
N PHE A 136 -7.41 -23.78 -1.62
CA PHE A 136 -6.40 -23.04 -2.37
C PHE A 136 -4.98 -23.49 -1.96
N ASP A 137 -4.53 -24.64 -2.48
CA ASP A 137 -3.28 -25.29 -2.09
C ASP A 137 -2.06 -24.89 -2.94
N ASN A 138 -2.27 -24.35 -4.14
CA ASN A 138 -1.20 -23.92 -5.04
C ASN A 138 -0.74 -22.48 -4.76
N LEU A 139 0.21 -22.32 -3.84
CA LEU A 139 0.83 -21.03 -3.55
C LEU A 139 1.88 -20.66 -4.61
N ARG A 140 1.78 -19.44 -5.15
CA ARG A 140 2.78 -18.83 -6.02
C ARG A 140 3.07 -17.41 -5.55
N GLU A 141 4.34 -17.08 -5.46
CA GLU A 141 4.77 -15.70 -5.14
C GLU A 141 4.89 -14.89 -6.43
N LEU A 142 4.34 -13.68 -6.39
CA LEU A 142 4.43 -12.70 -7.48
C LEU A 142 5.41 -11.60 -7.07
N GLU A 143 6.63 -11.69 -7.58
CA GLU A 143 7.64 -10.66 -7.37
C GLU A 143 7.55 -9.62 -8.49
N VAL A 144 7.21 -8.38 -8.13
CA VAL A 144 7.14 -7.26 -9.07
C VAL A 144 8.37 -6.37 -8.99
N LYS A 145 8.93 -6.21 -7.80
CA LYS A 145 10.07 -5.32 -7.55
C LYS A 145 10.75 -5.66 -6.23
N GLU A 146 12.07 -5.71 -6.24
CA GLU A 146 12.87 -5.85 -5.01
C GLU A 146 12.86 -4.55 -4.19
N GLU A 147 12.71 -4.66 -2.87
CA GLU A 147 12.80 -3.57 -1.90
C GLU A 147 14.06 -3.71 -1.05
N ASP A 148 15.07 -2.86 -1.26
CA ASP A 148 16.34 -2.87 -0.49
C ASP A 148 16.57 -1.54 0.27
N ILE A 149 15.54 -1.08 1.00
CA ILE A 149 15.58 0.18 1.75
C ILE A 149 15.43 -0.11 3.23
N TRP A 150 16.45 0.27 4.00
CA TRP A 150 16.49 0.10 5.45
C TRP A 150 16.66 1.43 6.17
N PHE A 151 15.79 1.70 7.13
CA PHE A 151 15.90 2.86 8.01
C PHE A 151 16.50 2.42 9.34
N GLN A 152 17.71 2.88 9.63
CA GLN A 152 18.35 2.60 10.91
C GLN A 152 17.66 3.36 12.05
N LEU A 153 17.71 2.77 13.24
CA LEU A 153 17.28 3.47 14.44
C LEU A 153 18.17 4.70 14.66
N PRO A 154 17.61 5.82 15.17
CA PRO A 154 18.40 6.94 15.65
C PRO A 154 19.48 6.48 16.63
N ALA A 155 20.67 7.10 16.58
CA ALA A 155 21.82 6.69 17.39
C ALA A 155 21.48 6.65 18.89
N GLU A 156 20.65 7.58 19.35
CA GLU A 156 20.20 7.67 20.73
C GLU A 156 19.46 6.41 21.21
N LEU A 157 18.63 5.80 20.35
CA LEU A 157 17.91 4.56 20.68
C LEU A 157 18.82 3.34 20.62
N VAL A 158 19.79 3.32 19.70
CA VAL A 158 20.81 2.27 19.63
C VAL A 158 21.64 2.25 20.92
N HIS A 159 22.08 3.42 21.40
CA HIS A 159 22.84 3.55 22.65
C HIS A 159 22.07 3.07 23.89
N LEU A 160 20.78 3.42 24.00
CA LEU A 160 19.92 2.96 25.09
C LEU A 160 19.70 1.44 25.08
N SER A 161 19.51 0.84 23.89
CA SER A 161 19.34 -0.61 23.75
C SER A 161 20.61 -1.42 24.09
N ALA A 162 21.79 -0.79 23.98
CA ALA A 162 23.08 -1.38 24.32
C ALA A 162 23.44 -1.24 25.82
N GLY A 163 22.55 -0.69 26.66
CA GLY A 163 22.80 -0.50 28.09
C GLY A 163 23.73 0.66 28.44
N ASN A 164 24.09 1.51 27.47
CA ASN A 164 24.91 2.69 27.71
C ASN A 164 24.00 3.89 27.99
N SER A 165 24.28 4.62 29.09
CA SER A 165 23.61 5.87 29.38
C SER A 165 23.90 6.91 28.29
N LEU A 166 22.86 7.63 27.87
CA LEU A 166 23.02 8.75 26.93
C LEU A 166 23.95 9.80 27.56
N PRO A 167 24.91 10.38 26.80
CA PRO A 167 25.58 11.57 27.26
C PRO A 167 24.54 12.68 27.39
N VAL A 168 24.27 13.09 28.62
CA VAL A 168 23.41 14.24 28.93
C VAL A 168 24.05 15.45 28.25
N ARG A 169 23.39 16.00 27.23
CA ARG A 169 23.79 17.30 26.67
C ARG A 169 23.44 18.36 27.70
N ALA A 170 24.46 18.99 28.26
CA ALA A 170 24.37 20.23 29.03
C ALA A 170 24.10 21.42 28.10
#